data_AF-B9EWU8-F1
#
_entry.id   AF-B9EWU8-F1
#
_cell.length_a   1.000
_cell.length_b   1.000
_cell.length_c   1.000
_cell.angle_alpha   90.00
_cell.angle_beta   90.00
_cell.angle_gamma   90.00
#
_symmetry.space_group_name_H-M   'P 1'
#
loop_
_entity.id
_entity.type
_entity.pdbx_description
1 polymer ?
#
loop_
_entity_poly.entity_id
_entity_poly.type
_entity_poly.pdbx_seq_one_letter_code
_entity_poly.pdbx_strand_id
1 'polypeptide(L)'
;MQCRPNWEGGQYEGDDATRFEALRLAMELGVNYVDIELKVADKFISFIYGSKPEKCKLIVSAHNYESTPSCEELADLVARIQAVGADIVKIATTANDIVDVSQMFQVMVHCQGLNTNRIGAKLLISVPISGAELWDLAARSWATQHNSYVGRPRGAEPSNLSANVIGNDPKDLSAN
;
A
#
# COMPACT_ATOMS: atom_id res chain seq x y z
N MET A 1 5.54 -7.85 4.93
CA MET A 1 5.32 -9.01 4.06
C MET A 1 4.08 -8.79 3.21
N GLN A 2 4.14 -9.16 1.94
CA GLN A 2 2.99 -9.20 1.04
C GLN A 2 3.03 -10.53 0.27
N CYS A 3 1.87 -11.12 0.01
CA CYS A 3 1.72 -12.25 -0.89
C CYS A 3 0.55 -11.94 -1.82
N ARG A 4 0.86 -11.52 -3.04
CA ARG A 4 -0.13 -10.96 -3.95
C ARG A 4 -0.71 -12.04 -4.87
N PRO A 5 -2.03 -12.19 -4.91
CA PRO A 5 -2.68 -13.13 -5.81
C PRO A 5 -2.70 -12.65 -7.26
N ASN A 6 -2.83 -13.58 -8.19
CA ASN A 6 -2.89 -13.29 -9.63
C ASN A 6 -4.00 -12.30 -10.02
N TRP A 7 -5.15 -12.35 -9.34
CA TRP A 7 -6.29 -11.46 -9.59
C TRP A 7 -6.06 -10.01 -9.17
N GLU A 8 -4.96 -9.73 -8.44
CA GLU A 8 -4.50 -8.38 -8.13
C GLU A 8 -3.10 -8.13 -8.73
N GLY A 9 -2.73 -8.82 -9.81
CA GLY A 9 -1.45 -8.60 -10.52
C GLY A 9 -0.22 -9.23 -9.86
N GLY A 10 -0.41 -10.18 -8.94
CA GLY A 10 0.66 -10.96 -8.31
C GLY A 10 0.93 -12.30 -8.99
N GLN A 11 1.66 -13.17 -8.30
CA GLN A 11 2.08 -14.49 -8.80
C GLN A 11 1.50 -15.66 -7.99
N TYR A 12 0.73 -15.37 -6.92
CA TYR A 12 0.15 -16.43 -6.09
C TYR A 12 -1.14 -16.97 -6.72
N GLU A 13 -1.20 -18.30 -6.91
CA GLU A 13 -2.33 -19.01 -7.52
C GLU A 13 -3.12 -19.91 -6.54
N GLY A 14 -2.69 -19.96 -5.27
CA GLY A 14 -3.37 -20.75 -4.24
C GLY A 14 -4.63 -20.09 -3.67
N ASP A 15 -5.21 -20.71 -2.65
CA ASP A 15 -6.39 -20.20 -1.97
C ASP A 15 -6.07 -19.11 -0.93
N ASP A 16 -7.05 -18.28 -0.62
CA ASP A 16 -6.87 -17.18 0.35
C ASP A 16 -6.59 -17.69 1.77
N ALA A 17 -7.08 -18.87 2.18
CA ALA A 17 -6.87 -19.33 3.56
C ALA A 17 -5.40 -19.71 3.81
N THR A 18 -4.77 -20.42 2.87
CA THR A 18 -3.34 -20.73 2.93
C THR A 18 -2.50 -19.46 2.93
N ARG A 19 -2.87 -18.49 2.10
CA ARG A 19 -2.20 -17.18 2.03
C ARG A 19 -2.34 -16.37 3.32
N PHE A 20 -3.54 -16.35 3.91
CA PHE A 20 -3.80 -15.66 5.18
C PHE A 20 -2.96 -16.25 6.31
N GLU A 21 -2.83 -17.57 6.37
CA GLU A 21 -1.99 -18.22 7.37
C GLU A 21 -0.51 -17.83 7.22
N ALA A 22 -0.01 -17.77 5.98
CA ALA A 22 1.36 -17.29 5.73
C ALA A 22 1.56 -15.85 6.18
N LEU A 23 0.58 -14.97 5.95
CA LEU A 23 0.64 -13.58 6.41
C LEU A 23 0.57 -13.49 7.93
N ARG A 24 -0.33 -14.24 8.58
CA ARG A 24 -0.47 -14.32 10.03
C ARG A 24 0.82 -14.79 10.69
N LEU A 25 1.42 -15.87 10.18
CA LEU A 25 2.70 -16.39 10.65
C LEU A 25 3.81 -15.34 10.51
N ALA A 26 3.84 -14.58 9.42
CA ALA A 26 4.80 -13.49 9.27
C ALA A 26 4.63 -12.41 10.36
N MET A 27 3.39 -12.09 10.74
CA MET A 27 3.10 -11.18 11.85
C MET A 27 3.66 -11.73 13.17
N GLU A 28 3.50 -13.03 13.44
CA GLU A 28 4.05 -13.69 14.63
C GLU A 28 5.59 -13.71 14.65
N LEU A 29 6.20 -13.85 13.47
CA LEU A 29 7.66 -13.76 13.29
C LEU A 29 8.20 -12.33 13.39
N GLY A 30 7.34 -11.34 13.61
CA GLY A 30 7.74 -9.98 13.96
C GLY A 30 7.96 -9.03 12.78
N VAL A 31 7.38 -9.32 11.60
CA VAL A 31 7.39 -8.32 10.51
C VAL A 31 6.64 -7.06 10.93
N ASN A 32 7.16 -5.88 10.59
CA ASN A 32 6.54 -4.60 10.98
C ASN A 32 5.25 -4.29 10.20
N TYR A 33 5.11 -4.85 8.99
CA TYR A 33 4.00 -4.55 8.10
C TYR A 33 3.51 -5.82 7.41
N VAL A 34 2.20 -5.96 7.27
CA VAL A 34 1.55 -6.91 6.35
C VAL A 34 0.66 -6.13 5.40
N ASP A 35 0.69 -6.51 4.12
CA ASP A 35 -0.17 -5.94 3.07
C ASP A 35 -1.23 -6.98 2.66
N ILE A 36 -2.50 -6.56 2.68
CA ILE A 36 -3.64 -7.33 2.20
C ILE A 36 -4.50 -6.52 1.23
N GLU A 37 -5.00 -7.15 0.19
CA GLU A 37 -5.84 -6.50 -0.81
C GLU A 37 -7.26 -6.21 -0.26
N LEU A 38 -7.81 -5.02 -0.53
CA LEU A 38 -9.11 -4.55 -0.04
C LEU A 38 -10.23 -5.56 -0.27
N LYS A 39 -10.23 -6.23 -1.43
CA LYS A 39 -11.24 -7.24 -1.82
C LYS A 39 -11.42 -8.34 -0.78
N VAL A 40 -10.39 -8.65 -0.01
CA VAL A 40 -10.40 -9.72 1.00
C VAL A 40 -10.04 -9.24 2.41
N ALA A 41 -9.89 -7.92 2.60
CA ALA A 41 -9.46 -7.33 3.85
C ALA A 41 -10.41 -7.65 5.02
N ASP A 42 -11.73 -7.57 4.83
CA ASP A 42 -12.71 -7.91 5.88
C ASP A 42 -12.56 -9.35 6.38
N LYS A 43 -12.30 -10.28 5.45
CA LYS A 43 -12.09 -11.69 5.77
C LYS A 43 -10.79 -11.88 6.54
N PHE A 44 -9.71 -11.24 6.07
CA PHE A 44 -8.41 -11.34 6.73
C PHE A 44 -8.42 -10.73 8.13
N ILE A 45 -9.06 -9.56 8.30
CA ILE A 45 -9.18 -8.89 9.59
C ILE A 45 -10.00 -9.71 10.58
N SER A 46 -11.10 -10.32 10.11
CA SER A 46 -11.86 -11.28 10.92
C SER A 46 -11.03 -12.51 11.30
N PHE A 47 -10.20 -13.01 10.37
CA PHE A 47 -9.32 -14.16 10.59
C PHE A 47 -8.22 -13.89 11.64
N ILE A 48 -7.60 -12.71 11.63
CA ILE A 48 -6.56 -12.32 12.60
C ILE A 48 -7.12 -11.66 13.86
N TYR A 49 -8.45 -11.65 14.04
CA TYR A 49 -9.06 -11.01 15.19
C TYR A 49 -8.55 -11.63 16.50
N GLY A 50 -8.06 -10.78 17.41
CA GLY A 50 -7.46 -11.21 18.69
C GLY A 50 -6.03 -11.77 18.58
N SER A 51 -5.47 -11.94 17.38
CA SER A 51 -4.09 -12.44 17.17
C SER A 51 -3.15 -11.42 16.52
N LYS A 52 -3.65 -10.25 16.10
CA LYS A 52 -2.84 -9.15 15.55
C LYS A 52 -1.85 -8.60 16.58
N PRO A 53 -0.52 -8.73 16.39
CA PRO A 53 0.47 -8.13 17.28
C PRO A 53 0.44 -6.60 17.16
N GLU A 54 0.56 -5.88 18.29
CA GLU A 54 0.53 -4.40 18.32
C GLU A 54 1.61 -3.74 17.46
N LYS A 55 2.77 -4.40 17.35
CA LYS A 55 3.93 -3.93 16.59
C LYS A 55 3.78 -4.10 15.08
N CYS A 56 2.89 -4.97 14.61
CA CYS A 56 2.68 -5.17 13.18
C CYS A 56 1.50 -4.30 12.70
N LYS A 57 1.77 -3.43 11.73
CA LYS A 57 0.77 -2.59 11.08
C LYS A 57 0.19 -3.26 9.85
N LEU A 58 -1.12 -3.12 9.67
CA LEU A 58 -1.84 -3.64 8.52
C LEU A 58 -1.98 -2.56 7.45
N ILE A 59 -1.35 -2.80 6.31
CA ILE A 59 -1.59 -2.07 5.07
C ILE A 59 -2.74 -2.77 4.36
N VAL A 60 -3.77 -2.01 4.00
CA VAL A 60 -4.81 -2.50 3.10
C VAL A 60 -4.66 -1.76 1.77
N SER A 61 -4.55 -2.54 0.69
CA SER A 61 -4.16 -2.03 -0.61
C SER A 61 -5.21 -2.24 -1.69
N ALA A 62 -5.24 -1.36 -2.67
CA ALA A 62 -6.05 -1.48 -3.88
C ALA A 62 -5.24 -1.04 -5.10
N HIS A 63 -5.37 -1.78 -6.20
CA HIS A 63 -4.61 -1.54 -7.42
C HIS A 63 -5.54 -1.34 -8.62
N ASN A 64 -5.30 -0.30 -9.40
CA ASN A 64 -5.89 -0.10 -10.72
C ASN A 64 -4.74 -0.05 -11.73
N TYR A 65 -4.56 -1.14 -12.47
CA TYR A 65 -3.49 -1.25 -13.46
C TYR A 65 -3.82 -0.60 -14.81
N GLU A 66 -5.06 -0.14 -15.00
CA GLU A 66 -5.56 0.40 -16.27
C GLU A 66 -5.55 1.93 -16.30
N SER A 67 -5.92 2.58 -15.19
CA SER A 67 -6.11 4.03 -15.15
C SER A 67 -6.03 4.59 -13.73
N THR A 68 -6.10 5.92 -13.64
CA THR A 68 -6.31 6.64 -12.38
C THR A 68 -7.78 7.08 -12.31
N PRO A 69 -8.56 6.61 -11.32
CA PRO A 69 -9.93 7.05 -11.12
C PRO A 69 -10.03 8.54 -10.76
N SER A 70 -11.24 9.08 -10.82
CA SER A 70 -11.51 10.45 -10.38
C SER A 70 -11.19 10.68 -8.89
N CYS A 71 -11.02 11.93 -8.49
CA CYS A 71 -10.76 12.29 -7.09
C CYS A 71 -11.86 11.80 -6.13
N GLU A 72 -13.12 11.78 -6.58
CA GLU A 72 -14.26 11.27 -5.80
C GLU A 72 -14.13 9.75 -5.58
N GLU A 73 -13.90 8.98 -6.64
CA GLU A 73 -13.72 7.53 -6.55
C GLU A 73 -12.51 7.14 -5.70
N LEU A 74 -11.43 7.93 -5.80
CA LEU A 74 -10.24 7.76 -4.97
C LEU A 74 -10.50 8.06 -3.50
N ALA A 75 -11.24 9.14 -3.20
CA ALA A 75 -11.63 9.47 -1.82
C ALA A 75 -12.54 8.39 -1.23
N ASP A 76 -13.49 7.87 -2.01
CA ASP A 76 -14.33 6.74 -1.63
C ASP A 76 -13.52 5.46 -1.38
N LEU A 77 -12.50 5.22 -2.20
CA LEU A 77 -11.58 4.10 -2.01
C LEU A 77 -10.78 4.25 -0.71
N VAL A 78 -10.28 5.45 -0.40
CA VAL A 78 -9.65 5.75 0.90
C VAL A 78 -10.61 5.46 2.05
N ALA A 79 -11.85 5.96 1.98
CA ALA A 79 -12.85 5.77 3.02
C ALA A 79 -13.19 4.30 3.25
N ARG A 80 -13.36 3.51 2.18
CA ARG A 80 -13.57 2.05 2.27
C ARG A 80 -12.40 1.35 2.94
N ILE A 81 -11.17 1.69 2.56
CA ILE A 81 -9.97 1.09 3.15
C ILE A 81 -9.82 1.46 4.64
N GLN A 82 -10.15 2.68 5.01
CA GLN A 82 -10.16 3.10 6.42
C GLN A 82 -11.25 2.35 7.21
N ALA A 83 -12.44 2.19 6.63
CA ALA A 83 -13.59 1.56 7.29
C ALA A 83 -13.34 0.09 7.66
N VAL A 84 -12.52 -0.64 6.89
CA VAL A 84 -12.16 -2.03 7.24
C VAL A 84 -11.19 -2.13 8.43
N GLY A 85 -10.56 -1.02 8.85
CA GLY A 85 -9.63 -1.00 9.99
C GLY A 85 -8.16 -1.06 9.62
N ALA A 86 -7.79 -0.55 8.44
CA ALA A 86 -6.39 -0.43 8.01
C ALA A 86 -5.60 0.54 8.90
N ASP A 87 -4.36 0.19 9.24
CA ASP A 87 -3.40 1.15 9.81
C ASP A 87 -2.79 2.06 8.73
N ILE A 88 -2.78 1.58 7.48
CA ILE A 88 -2.22 2.30 6.33
C ILE A 88 -3.09 1.99 5.11
N VAL A 89 -3.56 3.04 4.45
CA VAL A 89 -4.25 2.98 3.16
C VAL A 89 -3.21 2.97 2.06
N LYS A 90 -3.29 2.03 1.11
CA LYS A 90 -2.42 2.00 -0.07
C LYS A 90 -3.24 1.96 -1.35
N ILE A 91 -3.05 2.94 -2.22
CA ILE A 91 -3.71 2.99 -3.52
C ILE A 91 -2.63 3.09 -4.60
N ALA A 92 -2.68 2.20 -5.59
CA ALA A 92 -1.79 2.26 -6.73
C ALA A 92 -2.59 2.31 -8.03
N THR A 93 -2.31 3.29 -8.89
CA THR A 93 -3.04 3.52 -10.14
C THR A 93 -2.08 3.72 -11.31
N THR A 94 -2.49 3.41 -12.53
CA THR A 94 -1.69 3.74 -13.72
C THR A 94 -2.04 5.15 -14.21
N ALA A 95 -1.03 6.00 -14.41
CA ALA A 95 -1.24 7.29 -15.08
C ALA A 95 -1.12 7.14 -16.59
N ASN A 96 -2.18 7.54 -17.29
CA ASN A 96 -2.26 7.66 -18.74
C ASN A 96 -2.08 9.11 -19.19
N ASP A 97 -2.34 10.08 -18.32
CA ASP A 97 -2.11 11.51 -18.54
C ASP A 97 -1.43 12.16 -17.31
N ILE A 98 -0.80 13.33 -17.50
CA ILE A 98 -0.20 14.08 -16.38
C ILE A 98 -1.26 14.55 -15.37
N VAL A 99 -2.50 14.77 -15.81
CA VAL A 99 -3.62 15.13 -14.93
C VAL A 99 -3.88 14.04 -13.89
N ASP A 100 -3.65 12.77 -14.20
CA ASP A 100 -3.83 11.64 -13.29
C ASP A 100 -2.94 11.74 -12.04
N VAL A 101 -1.70 12.19 -12.24
CA VAL A 101 -0.75 12.43 -11.13
C VAL A 101 -1.29 13.53 -10.21
N SER A 102 -1.89 14.58 -10.79
CA SER A 102 -2.48 15.67 -10.00
C SER A 102 -3.69 15.21 -9.18
N GLN A 103 -4.52 14.30 -9.69
CA GLN A 103 -5.66 13.72 -8.97
C GLN A 103 -5.20 12.96 -7.73
N MET A 104 -4.15 12.15 -7.86
CA MET A 104 -3.57 11.44 -6.73
C MET A 104 -3.02 12.39 -5.64
N PHE A 105 -2.36 13.48 -6.04
CA PHE A 105 -1.91 14.49 -5.08
C PHE A 105 -3.06 15.21 -4.39
N GLN A 106 -4.12 15.56 -5.12
CA GLN A 106 -5.31 16.20 -4.56
C GLN A 106 -5.91 15.33 -3.46
N VAL A 107 -6.15 14.05 -3.74
CA VAL A 107 -6.70 13.10 -2.77
C VAL A 107 -5.77 12.99 -1.56
N MET A 108 -4.46 12.93 -1.78
CA MET A 108 -3.52 12.84 -0.68
C MET A 108 -3.61 14.04 0.28
N VAL A 109 -3.64 15.26 -0.26
CA VAL A 109 -3.76 16.48 0.55
C VAL A 109 -5.10 16.54 1.27
N HIS A 110 -6.20 16.20 0.58
CA HIS A 110 -7.55 16.26 1.15
C HIS A 110 -7.75 15.20 2.26
N CYS A 111 -7.25 13.99 2.06
CA CYS A 111 -7.38 12.90 3.03
C CYS A 111 -6.41 13.04 4.21
N GLN A 112 -5.23 13.66 4.02
CA GLN A 112 -4.32 13.98 5.13
C GLN A 112 -4.94 14.99 6.12
N GLY A 113 -5.79 15.91 5.65
CA GLY A 113 -6.51 16.86 6.51
C GLY A 113 -7.66 16.23 7.31
N LEU A 114 -8.25 15.14 6.81
CA LEU A 114 -9.35 14.40 7.46
C LEU A 114 -8.87 13.43 8.56
N ASN A 115 -7.56 13.14 8.62
CA ASN A 115 -6.94 12.27 9.61
C ASN A 115 -6.92 12.82 11.06
N THR A 116 -7.66 13.89 11.35
CA THR A 116 -7.65 14.53 12.67
C THR A 116 -8.58 13.88 13.69
N ASN A 117 -9.55 13.06 13.31
CA ASN A 117 -10.58 12.61 14.28
C ASN A 117 -11.04 11.15 14.24
N ARG A 118 -10.48 10.25 13.41
CA ARG A 118 -10.76 8.81 13.56
C ARG A 118 -9.71 7.93 12.87
N ILE A 119 -8.80 7.39 13.69
CA ILE A 119 -7.80 6.34 13.39
C ILE A 119 -6.68 6.82 12.44
N GLY A 120 -5.44 6.82 12.93
CA GLY A 120 -4.25 7.39 12.29
C GLY A 120 -3.74 6.63 11.06
N ALA A 121 -4.61 6.39 10.08
CA ALA A 121 -4.27 5.70 8.86
C ALA A 121 -3.38 6.57 7.96
N LYS A 122 -2.14 6.13 7.70
CA LYS A 122 -1.25 6.79 6.74
C LYS A 122 -1.69 6.45 5.31
N LEU A 123 -1.56 7.37 4.36
CA LEU A 123 -1.87 7.13 2.96
C LEU A 123 -0.59 6.96 2.14
N LEU A 124 -0.48 5.82 1.45
CA LEU A 124 0.55 5.51 0.46
C LEU A 124 -0.06 5.53 -0.93
N ILE A 125 0.55 6.27 -1.85
CA ILE A 125 0.13 6.28 -3.25
C ILE A 125 1.30 5.92 -4.16
N SER A 126 1.03 5.08 -5.17
CA SER A 126 1.99 4.76 -6.23
C SER A 126 1.35 4.93 -7.59
N VAL A 127 2.02 5.68 -8.47
CA VAL A 127 1.55 5.90 -9.83
C VAL A 127 2.65 5.49 -10.82
N PRO A 128 2.68 4.24 -11.32
CA PRO A 128 3.47 3.92 -12.50
C PRO A 128 3.03 4.81 -13.67
N ILE A 129 3.96 5.63 -14.16
CA ILE A 129 3.78 6.43 -15.38
C ILE A 129 4.41 5.66 -16.52
N SER A 130 3.64 5.39 -17.57
CA SER A 130 4.20 4.85 -18.81
C SER A 130 5.12 5.89 -19.46
N GLY A 131 6.42 5.58 -19.60
CA GLY A 131 7.34 6.36 -20.45
C GLY A 131 7.95 7.64 -19.86
N ALA A 132 7.85 7.91 -18.55
CA ALA A 132 8.44 9.12 -17.95
C ALA A 132 9.34 8.82 -16.73
N GLU A 133 10.65 8.67 -16.97
CA GLU A 133 11.67 8.44 -15.93
C GLU A 133 11.85 9.62 -14.94
N LEU A 134 11.52 10.85 -15.36
CA LEU A 134 11.79 12.06 -14.58
C LEU A 134 10.80 12.29 -13.42
N TRP A 135 9.56 11.82 -13.54
CA TRP A 135 8.53 12.04 -12.51
C TRP A 135 8.53 10.98 -11.42
N ASP A 136 9.00 9.75 -11.72
CA ASP A 136 9.25 8.73 -10.70
C ASP A 136 10.20 9.28 -9.62
N LEU A 137 11.23 10.04 -10.01
CA LEU A 137 12.15 10.72 -9.09
C LEU A 137 11.49 11.82 -8.24
N ALA A 138 10.58 12.61 -8.82
CA ALA A 138 9.86 13.65 -8.08
C ALA A 138 8.86 13.06 -7.07
N ALA A 139 8.10 12.04 -7.49
CA ALA A 139 7.21 11.27 -6.62
C ALA A 139 8.00 10.56 -5.50
N ARG A 140 9.15 9.96 -5.83
CA ARG A 140 10.09 9.36 -4.86
C ARG A 140 10.58 10.38 -3.84
N SER A 141 11.00 11.56 -4.28
CA SER A 141 11.55 12.61 -3.39
C SER A 141 10.49 13.14 -2.43
N TRP A 142 9.32 13.49 -2.94
CA TRP A 142 8.21 14.00 -2.14
C TRP A 142 7.72 12.95 -1.14
N ALA A 143 7.51 11.71 -1.59
CA ALA A 143 6.97 10.68 -0.74
C ALA A 143 8.01 10.05 0.20
N THR A 144 9.32 10.20 -0.06
CA THR A 144 10.39 9.90 0.92
C THR A 144 10.42 10.95 2.04
N GLN A 145 10.21 12.24 1.72
CA GLN A 145 10.12 13.31 2.74
C GLN A 145 8.90 13.15 3.66
N HIS A 146 7.84 12.51 3.20
CA HIS A 146 6.60 12.32 3.96
C HIS A 146 6.38 10.86 4.43
N ASN A 147 7.39 10.00 4.29
CA ASN A 147 7.36 8.57 4.68
C ASN A 147 6.17 7.81 4.06
N SER A 148 5.87 8.11 2.79
CA SER A 148 4.64 7.75 2.08
C SER A 148 4.85 6.89 0.81
N TYR A 149 6.04 6.32 0.59
CA TYR A 149 6.33 5.55 -0.63
C TYR A 149 7.07 4.24 -0.43
N VAL A 150 6.72 3.28 -1.29
CA VAL A 150 7.42 2.02 -1.51
C VAL A 150 7.49 1.81 -3.03
N GLY A 151 8.68 1.89 -3.62
CA GLY A 151 8.85 1.74 -5.06
C GLY A 151 10.12 1.02 -5.50
N ARG A 152 10.21 0.87 -6.81
CA ARG A 152 11.09 -0.08 -7.50
C ARG A 152 12.58 0.18 -7.24
N PRO A 153 13.39 -0.85 -6.90
CA PRO A 153 14.84 -0.76 -6.93
C PRO A 153 15.33 -0.44 -8.34
N ARG A 154 16.44 0.30 -8.43
CA ARG A 154 17.09 0.63 -9.71
C ARG A 154 17.51 -0.68 -10.40
N GLY A 155 17.05 -0.91 -11.64
CA GLY A 155 17.49 -2.05 -12.49
C GLY A 155 16.68 -3.34 -12.41
N ALA A 156 15.52 -3.38 -11.76
CA ALA A 156 14.65 -4.57 -11.83
C ALA A 156 14.00 -4.68 -13.24
N GLU A 157 13.96 -5.88 -13.82
CA GLU A 157 13.23 -6.15 -15.06
C GLU A 157 11.69 -6.17 -14.84
N PRO A 158 10.87 -5.91 -15.88
CA PRO A 158 9.40 -5.85 -15.76
C PRO A 158 8.74 -7.09 -15.15
N SER A 159 9.40 -8.24 -15.26
CA SER A 159 8.96 -9.55 -14.76
C SER A 159 9.17 -9.77 -13.25
N ASN A 160 9.97 -8.93 -12.57
CA ASN A 160 10.28 -9.09 -11.15
C ASN A 160 9.58 -8.01 -10.31
N LEU A 161 8.25 -8.12 -10.19
CA LEU A 161 7.39 -7.22 -9.41
C LEU A 161 7.30 -7.57 -7.91
N SER A 162 8.05 -8.56 -7.43
CA SER A 162 7.77 -9.22 -6.13
C SER A 162 8.60 -8.77 -4.93
N ALA A 163 9.61 -7.91 -5.08
CA ALA A 163 10.50 -7.53 -3.97
C ALA A 163 10.65 -6.02 -3.84
N ASN A 164 9.67 -5.37 -3.20
CA ASN A 164 9.91 -4.07 -2.57
C ASN A 164 10.08 -4.28 -1.07
N VAL A 165 11.30 -4.03 -0.57
CA VAL A 165 11.58 -3.96 0.87
C VAL A 165 11.05 -2.62 1.37
N ILE A 166 10.06 -2.65 2.26
CA ILE A 166 9.68 -1.46 3.04
C ILE A 166 10.83 -1.23 4.01
N GLY A 167 11.64 -0.21 3.75
CA GLY A 167 12.83 0.10 4.55
C GLY A 167 12.46 0.44 5.99
N ASN A 168 13.27 -0.05 6.93
CA ASN A 168 13.18 0.33 8.33
C ASN A 168 13.39 1.85 8.48
N ASP A 169 12.69 2.45 9.46
CA ASP A 169 12.89 3.85 9.84
C ASP A 169 14.36 4.02 10.29
N PRO A 170 15.13 5.00 9.77
CA PRO A 170 16.54 5.18 10.15
C PRO A 170 16.76 5.43 11.65
N LYS A 171 15.68 5.75 12.39
CA LYS A 171 15.72 5.99 13.83
C LYS A 171 15.72 4.72 14.69
N ASP A 172 15.45 3.55 14.11
CA ASP A 172 15.49 2.26 14.82
C ASP A 172 16.87 1.59 14.79
N LEU A 173 17.89 2.23 14.21
CA LEU A 173 19.27 1.72 14.14
C LEU A 173 20.21 2.26 15.22
N SER A 174 19.72 3.04 16.20
CA SER A 174 20.55 3.59 17.29
C SER A 174 20.29 2.98 18.67
N ALA A 175 19.74 1.77 18.73
CA ALA A 175 19.61 1.03 19.99
C ALA A 175 20.09 -0.41 19.79
N ASN A 176 21.41 -0.59 19.76
CA ASN A 176 22.14 -1.76 20.26
C ASN A 176 23.62 -1.41 20.40
#